data_AF-A0A2W7B4X6-F1
#
_entry.id   AF-A0A2W7B4X6-F1
#
_cell.length_a   1.000
_cell.length_b   1.000
_cell.length_c   1.000
_cell.angle_alpha   90.00
_cell.angle_beta   90.00
_cell.angle_gamma   90.00
#
_symmetry.space_group_name_H-M   'P 1'
#
loop_
_entity.id
_entity.type
_entity.pdbx_description
1 polymer ?
#
loop_
_entity_poly.entity_id
_entity_poly.type
_entity_poly.pdbx_seq_one_letter_code
_entity_poly.pdbx_strand_id
1 'polypeptide(L)'
;MLPNVDYDSMTDEEFVAALKLDEEERALLESIESGEWVSVPNVEQEIQRLQAMAREQIARQKIEVNLSMQDTNKIYDLAEQFQKPVANLAQEIIHRYLGGELVEKV
;
A
#
# COMPACT_ATOMS: atom_id res chain seq x y z
N MET A 1 3.04 13.01 17.64
CA MET A 1 3.06 14.38 17.08
C MET A 1 4.45 14.59 16.54
N LEU A 2 4.58 14.93 15.25
CA LEU A 2 5.86 15.42 14.74
C LEU A 2 6.14 16.76 15.44
N PRO A 3 7.36 16.99 15.94
CA PRO A 3 7.70 18.24 16.60
C PRO A 3 7.55 19.38 15.59
N ASN A 4 7.04 20.53 16.03
CA ASN A 4 6.87 21.71 15.19
C ASN A 4 8.26 22.34 14.97
N VAL A 5 9.02 21.72 14.08
CA VAL A 5 10.42 21.98 13.80
C VAL A 5 10.51 22.48 12.36
N ASP A 6 11.18 23.59 12.16
CA ASP A 6 11.45 24.15 10.84
C ASP A 6 12.61 23.38 10.19
N TYR A 7 12.26 22.25 9.56
CA TYR A 7 13.22 21.32 8.93
C TYR A 7 14.01 21.98 7.79
N ASP A 8 13.45 23.00 7.13
CA ASP A 8 14.11 23.70 6.01
C ASP A 8 15.31 24.54 6.45
N SER A 9 15.47 24.76 7.76
CA SER A 9 16.57 25.53 8.36
C SER A 9 17.65 24.68 9.02
N MET A 10 17.48 23.35 9.02
CA MET A 10 18.38 22.40 9.68
C MET A 10 19.53 21.98 8.77
N THR A 11 20.67 21.68 9.38
CA THR A 11 21.74 20.91 8.73
C THR A 11 21.35 19.43 8.62
N ASP A 12 21.99 18.68 7.71
CA ASP A 12 21.71 17.26 7.53
C ASP A 12 21.98 16.45 8.81
N GLU A 13 23.02 16.82 9.58
CA GLU A 13 23.30 16.23 10.89
C GLU A 13 22.17 16.48 11.91
N GLU A 14 21.61 17.68 11.93
CA GLU A 14 20.49 18.06 12.79
C GLU A 14 19.19 17.37 12.35
N PHE A 15 18.98 17.22 11.05
CA PHE A 15 17.83 16.52 10.46
C PHE A 15 17.85 15.02 10.80
N VAL A 16 18.99 14.36 10.61
CA VAL A 16 19.20 12.94 10.95
C VAL A 16 18.98 12.71 12.45
N ALA A 17 19.51 13.60 13.31
CA ALA A 17 19.35 13.50 14.76
C ALA A 17 17.89 13.75 15.21
N ALA A 18 17.19 14.70 14.58
CA ALA A 18 15.81 15.05 14.91
C ALA A 18 14.82 13.94 14.52
N LEU A 19 15.01 13.30 13.36
CA LEU A 19 14.14 12.23 12.87
C LEU A 19 14.59 10.82 13.29
N LYS A 20 15.79 10.69 13.87
CA LYS A 20 16.40 9.40 14.28
C LYS A 20 16.38 8.39 13.14
N LEU A 21 16.89 8.81 11.98
CA LEU A 21 16.90 7.97 10.79
C LEU A 21 17.63 6.65 11.08
N ASP A 22 17.10 5.55 10.57
CA ASP A 22 17.79 4.27 10.61
C ASP A 22 18.90 4.20 9.53
N GLU A 23 19.56 3.04 9.42
CA GLU A 23 20.66 2.86 8.47
C GLU A 23 20.18 2.91 7.01
N GLU A 24 19.01 2.37 6.70
CA GLU A 24 18.45 2.39 5.34
C GLU A 24 18.04 3.80 4.94
N GLU A 25 17.39 4.54 5.85
CA GLU A 25 16.97 5.93 5.64
C GLU A 25 18.16 6.88 5.45
N ARG A 26 19.26 6.69 6.22
CA ARG A 26 20.50 7.46 6.03
C ARG A 26 21.14 7.18 4.68
N ALA A 27 21.25 5.91 4.29
CA ALA A 27 21.82 5.55 3.00
C ALA A 27 21.01 6.12 1.83
N LEU A 28 19.68 6.17 1.95
CA LEU A 28 18.82 6.81 0.95
C LEU A 28 19.10 8.31 0.85
N LEU A 29 19.21 9.02 1.98
CA LEU A 29 19.52 10.45 2.01
C LEU A 29 20.88 10.74 1.33
N GLU A 30 21.92 10.00 1.72
CA GLU A 30 23.26 10.13 1.13
C GLU A 30 23.23 9.90 -0.40
N SER A 31 22.47 8.92 -0.89
CA SER A 31 22.36 8.65 -2.34
C SER A 31 21.70 9.80 -3.12
N ILE A 32 20.77 10.51 -2.48
CA ILE A 32 20.09 11.66 -3.10
C ILE A 32 21.05 12.85 -3.17
N GLU A 33 21.75 13.12 -2.07
CA GLU A 33 22.73 14.23 -1.97
C GLU A 33 23.98 14.01 -2.83
N SER A 34 24.42 12.77 -2.98
CA SER A 34 25.53 12.39 -3.87
C SER A 34 25.21 12.57 -5.36
N GLY A 35 23.95 12.87 -5.70
CA GLY A 35 23.50 13.10 -7.07
C GLY A 35 23.37 11.81 -7.89
N GLU A 36 23.26 10.64 -7.25
CA GLU A 36 23.04 9.36 -7.94
C GLU A 36 21.71 9.32 -8.70
N TRP A 37 20.73 10.13 -8.28
CA TRP A 37 19.39 10.17 -8.85
C TRP A 37 19.29 11.23 -9.96
N VAL A 38 19.02 10.78 -11.17
CA VAL A 38 18.78 11.65 -12.32
C VAL A 38 17.29 11.74 -12.64
N SER A 39 16.85 12.93 -13.06
CA SER A 39 15.45 13.13 -13.48
C SER A 39 15.12 12.28 -14.70
N VAL A 40 13.93 11.66 -14.69
CA VAL A 40 13.42 10.91 -15.84
C VAL A 40 13.11 11.85 -17.01
N PRO A 41 13.29 11.41 -18.26
CA PRO A 41 12.75 12.15 -19.40
C PRO A 41 11.23 12.12 -19.27
N ASN A 42 10.59 13.30 -19.20
CA ASN A 42 9.15 13.50 -18.99
C ASN A 42 8.64 13.56 -17.52
N VAL A 43 9.41 14.19 -16.63
CA VAL A 43 9.05 14.38 -15.21
C VAL A 43 7.58 14.78 -14.98
N GLU A 44 7.06 15.77 -15.70
CA GLU A 44 5.68 16.24 -15.49
C GLU A 44 4.63 15.16 -15.80
N GLN A 45 4.83 14.40 -16.87
CA GLN A 45 3.93 13.31 -17.27
C GLN A 45 3.99 12.16 -16.27
N GLU A 46 5.20 11.86 -15.77
CA GLU A 46 5.39 10.80 -14.78
C GLU A 46 4.79 11.18 -13.42
N ILE A 47 4.92 12.44 -12.98
CA ILE A 47 4.23 12.96 -11.80
C ILE A 47 2.71 12.81 -11.95
N GLN A 48 2.15 13.21 -13.10
CA GLN A 48 0.71 13.08 -13.34
C GLN A 48 0.26 11.62 -13.33
N ARG A 49 1.04 10.72 -13.94
CA ARG A 49 0.78 9.27 -13.96
C ARG A 49 0.76 8.68 -12.56
N LEU A 50 1.79 8.96 -11.76
CA LEU A 50 1.91 8.46 -10.39
C LEU A 50 0.81 9.03 -9.48
N GLN A 51 0.48 10.32 -9.62
CA GLN A 51 -0.64 10.93 -8.88
C GLN A 51 -1.98 10.31 -9.26
N ALA A 52 -2.22 10.00 -10.54
CA ALA A 52 -3.44 9.31 -10.96
C ALA A 52 -3.54 7.92 -10.33
N MET A 53 -2.45 7.14 -10.37
CA MET A 53 -2.39 5.83 -9.71
C MET A 53 -2.62 5.91 -8.20
N ALA A 54 -2.01 6.89 -7.52
CA ALA A 54 -2.20 7.11 -6.09
C ALA A 54 -3.65 7.49 -5.77
N ARG A 55 -4.25 8.40 -6.56
CA ARG A 55 -5.67 8.78 -6.42
C ARG A 55 -6.59 7.59 -6.64
N GLU A 56 -6.36 6.78 -7.67
CA GLU A 56 -7.14 5.56 -7.93
C GLU A 56 -7.02 4.56 -6.79
N GLN A 57 -5.82 4.38 -6.23
CA GLN A 57 -5.59 3.49 -5.09
C GLN A 57 -6.32 3.98 -3.83
N ILE A 58 -6.27 5.29 -3.54
CA ILE A 58 -6.98 5.91 -2.41
C ILE A 58 -8.50 5.90 -2.63
N ALA A 59 -8.94 6.10 -3.87
CA ALA A 59 -10.35 6.07 -4.25
C ALA A 59 -10.95 4.66 -4.28
N ARG A 60 -10.14 3.60 -4.11
CA ARG A 60 -10.68 2.25 -3.90
C ARG A 60 -11.53 2.27 -2.63
N GLN A 61 -12.84 2.19 -2.82
CA GLN A 61 -13.77 2.09 -1.70
C GLN A 61 -13.53 0.77 -0.97
N LYS A 62 -13.25 0.85 0.33
CA LYS A 62 -13.23 -0.32 1.20
C LYS A 62 -14.67 -0.80 1.35
N ILE A 63 -14.93 -2.03 0.92
CA ILE A 63 -16.21 -2.70 1.19
C ILE A 63 -16.04 -3.46 2.51
N GLU A 64 -16.87 -3.13 3.50
CA GLU A 64 -16.97 -3.90 4.74
C GLU A 64 -18.11 -4.90 4.63
N VAL A 65 -17.80 -6.18 4.87
CA VAL A 65 -18.78 -7.26 4.82
C VAL A 65 -18.99 -7.77 6.23
N ASN A 66 -20.24 -7.72 6.70
CA ASN A 66 -20.64 -8.34 7.96
C ASN A 66 -21.12 -9.75 7.66
N LEU A 67 -20.42 -10.75 8.20
CA LEU A 67 -20.72 -12.17 8.01
C LEU A 67 -21.22 -12.79 9.31
N SER A 68 -22.04 -13.84 9.18
CA SER A 68 -22.36 -14.67 10.35
C SER A 68 -21.12 -15.39 10.85
N MET A 69 -21.10 -15.78 12.12
CA MET A 69 -19.98 -16.57 12.67
C MET A 69 -19.80 -17.90 11.93
N GLN A 70 -20.92 -18.51 11.49
CA GLN A 70 -20.89 -19.74 10.72
C GLN A 70 -20.20 -19.56 9.36
N ASP A 71 -20.51 -18.49 8.65
CA ASP A 71 -19.90 -18.22 7.34
C ASP A 71 -18.44 -17.79 7.47
N THR A 72 -18.13 -17.03 8.52
CA THR A 72 -16.75 -16.64 8.85
C THR A 72 -15.88 -17.88 9.03
N ASN A 73 -16.30 -18.81 9.88
CA ASN A 73 -15.54 -20.04 10.12
C ASN A 73 -15.32 -20.85 8.84
N LYS A 74 -16.36 -21.02 8.01
CA LYS A 74 -16.22 -21.73 6.73
C LYS A 74 -15.19 -21.07 5.80
N ILE A 75 -15.14 -19.74 5.75
CA ILE A 75 -14.16 -19.03 4.92
C ILE A 75 -12.74 -19.26 5.46
N TYR A 76 -12.54 -19.24 6.78
CA TYR A 76 -11.24 -19.56 7.40
C TYR A 76 -10.81 -20.99 7.07
N ASP A 77 -11.70 -21.97 7.23
CA ASP A 77 -11.42 -23.37 6.93
C ASP A 77 -11.02 -23.57 5.45
N LEU A 78 -11.74 -22.91 4.54
CA LEU A 78 -11.41 -22.95 3.11
C LEU A 78 -10.08 -22.25 2.81
N ALA A 79 -9.79 -21.12 3.45
CA ALA A 79 -8.54 -20.39 3.27
C ALA A 79 -7.34 -21.22 3.71
N GLU A 80 -7.46 -21.94 4.83
CA GLU A 80 -6.46 -22.90 5.31
C GLU A 80 -6.30 -24.06 4.32
N GLN A 81 -7.41 -24.65 3.87
CA GLN A 81 -7.40 -25.75 2.90
C GLN A 81 -6.69 -25.37 1.60
N PHE A 82 -6.93 -24.16 1.07
CA PHE A 82 -6.29 -23.67 -0.14
C PHE A 82 -4.91 -23.03 0.09
N GLN A 83 -4.46 -22.94 1.35
CA GLN A 83 -3.22 -22.27 1.77
C GLN A 83 -3.14 -20.83 1.25
N LYS A 84 -4.25 -20.09 1.38
CA LYS A 84 -4.37 -18.69 0.94
C LYS A 84 -4.77 -17.78 2.10
N PRO A 85 -4.34 -16.51 2.10
CA PRO A 85 -4.91 -15.51 3.00
C PRO A 85 -6.43 -15.39 2.81
N VAL A 86 -7.17 -15.23 3.91
CA VAL A 86 -8.64 -15.08 3.89
C VAL A 86 -9.11 -13.97 2.96
N ALA A 87 -8.43 -12.82 2.98
CA ALA A 87 -8.76 -11.70 2.11
C ALA A 87 -8.62 -12.06 0.61
N ASN A 88 -7.58 -12.82 0.25
CA ASN A 88 -7.35 -13.23 -1.13
C ASN A 88 -8.39 -14.25 -1.59
N LEU A 89 -8.73 -15.22 -0.73
CA LEU A 89 -9.79 -16.19 -1.04
C LEU A 89 -11.14 -15.49 -1.20
N ALA A 90 -11.49 -14.58 -0.30
CA ALA A 90 -12.72 -13.80 -0.40
C ALA A 90 -12.77 -12.99 -1.71
N GLN A 91 -11.68 -12.33 -2.07
CA GLN A 91 -11.56 -11.61 -3.35
C GLN A 91 -11.75 -12.54 -4.55
N GLU A 92 -11.13 -13.73 -4.55
CA GLU A 92 -11.26 -14.72 -5.61
C GLU A 92 -12.71 -15.20 -5.76
N ILE A 93 -13.38 -15.54 -4.65
CA ILE A 93 -14.79 -15.97 -4.65
C ILE A 93 -15.68 -14.87 -5.24
N ILE A 94 -15.52 -13.61 -4.79
CA ILE A 94 -16.31 -12.48 -5.29
C ILE A 94 -16.07 -12.30 -6.80
N HIS A 95 -14.81 -12.34 -7.24
CA HIS A 95 -14.47 -12.18 -8.65
C HIS A 95 -15.11 -13.28 -9.52
N ARG A 96 -14.98 -14.54 -9.09
CA ARG A 96 -15.53 -15.70 -9.83
C ARG A 96 -17.05 -15.73 -9.84
N TYR A 97 -17.70 -15.26 -8.77
CA TYR A 97 -19.15 -15.11 -8.74
C TYR A 97 -19.63 -14.02 -9.70
N LEU A 98 -19.02 -12.84 -9.66
CA LEU A 98 -19.36 -11.75 -10.59
C LEU A 98 -19.04 -12.09 -12.05
N GLY A 99 -18.01 -12.92 -12.28
CA GLY A 99 -17.64 -13.45 -13.59
C GLY A 99 -18.54 -14.58 -14.11
N GLY A 100 -19.49 -15.08 -13.30
CA GLY A 100 -20.42 -16.16 -13.67
C GLY A 100 -19.84 -17.57 -13.60
N GLU A 101 -18.63 -17.75 -13.07
CA GLU A 101 -18.03 -19.07 -12.86
C GLU A 101 -18.62 -19.81 -11.65
N LEU A 102 -19.10 -19.05 -10.66
CA LEU A 102 -19.83 -19.60 -9.52
C LEU A 102 -21.33 -19.38 -9.76
N VAL A 103 -22.06 -20.48 -9.91
CA VAL A 103 -23.51 -20.47 -10.07
C VAL A 103 -24.20 -20.67 -8.73
N GLU A 104 -25.26 -19.91 -8.48
CA GLU A 104 -26.13 -20.13 -7.33
C GLU A 104 -26.81 -21.50 -7.47
N LYS A 105 -26.67 -22.32 -6.43
CA LYS A 105 -27.33 -23.62 -6.38
C LYS A 105 -28.66 -23.43 -5.66
N VAL A 106 -29.71 -23.18 -6.45
CA VAL A 106 -31.11 -23.08 -6.00
C VAL A 106 -31.63 -24.46 -5.59
#